data_AF-A0A1H4HNW1-F1
#
_entry.id   AF-A0A1H4HNW1-F1
#
_cell.length_a   1.000
_cell.length_b   1.000
_cell.length_c   1.000
_cell.angle_alpha   90.00
_cell.angle_beta   90.00
_cell.angle_gamma   90.00
#
_symmetry.space_group_name_H-M   'P 1'
#
loop_
_entity.id
_entity.type
_entity.pdbx_description
1 polymer ?
#
loop_
_entity_poly.entity_id
_entity_poly.type
_entity_poly.pdbx_seq_one_letter_code
_entity_poly.pdbx_strand_id
1 'polypeptide(L)'
;MIIDIHGHYTTAPKALEAWRNRQIAGIGSPSETPKVSELQISDDALCESIESNQLKLMRERGLDLTIFSPRASFMAHHIGDFQVSSTWAAICNELCYRVSQLFPEHFVPAAMLPQSPGVDVATCIPELVR
;
A
#
# COMPACT_ATOMS: atom_id res chain seq x y z
N MET A 1 -1.85 26.68 2.99
CA MET A 1 -1.72 25.22 2.98
C MET A 1 -3.04 24.64 2.49
N ILE A 2 -3.01 23.83 1.43
CA ILE A 2 -4.12 23.09 0.85
C ILE A 2 -3.81 21.60 1.05
N ILE A 3 -4.68 20.92 1.79
CA ILE A 3 -4.53 19.52 2.17
C ILE A 3 -5.58 18.69 1.43
N ASP A 4 -5.14 17.72 0.66
CA ASP A 4 -5.99 16.67 0.10
C ASP A 4 -6.06 15.50 1.08
N ILE A 5 -7.22 15.27 1.68
CA ILE A 5 -7.40 14.23 2.69
C ILE A 5 -7.64 12.83 2.08
N HIS A 6 -7.71 12.71 0.76
CA HIS A 6 -8.06 11.45 0.09
C HIS A 6 -7.15 11.17 -1.11
N GLY A 7 -5.93 10.70 -0.84
CA GLY A 7 -5.02 10.15 -1.84
C GLY A 7 -4.80 8.65 -1.70
N HIS A 8 -4.69 7.97 -2.84
CA HIS A 8 -4.32 6.55 -2.91
C HIS A 8 -3.09 6.32 -3.78
N TYR A 9 -2.24 5.36 -3.41
CA TYR A 9 -1.06 4.99 -4.21
C TYR A 9 -1.42 4.12 -5.44
N THR A 10 -2.04 4.76 -6.43
CA THR A 10 -2.54 4.14 -7.66
C THR A 10 -1.47 3.89 -8.72
N THR A 11 -0.23 4.29 -8.48
CA THR A 11 0.87 4.28 -9.45
C THR A 11 2.08 3.47 -9.00
N ALA A 12 1.93 2.68 -7.93
CA ALA A 12 2.99 1.81 -7.42
C ALA A 12 3.65 0.95 -8.51
N PRO A 13 4.96 0.67 -8.41
CA PRO A 13 5.69 -0.13 -9.38
C PRO A 13 5.05 -1.50 -9.66
N LYS A 14 5.14 -1.96 -10.92
CA LYS A 14 4.51 -3.23 -11.39
C LYS A 14 4.91 -4.46 -10.57
N ALA A 15 6.07 -4.45 -9.93
CA ALA A 15 6.52 -5.52 -9.04
C ALA A 15 5.52 -5.79 -7.91
N LEU A 16 4.82 -4.76 -7.40
CA LEU A 16 3.79 -4.91 -6.37
C LEU A 16 2.60 -5.76 -6.86
N GLU A 17 2.11 -5.46 -8.07
CA GLU A 17 1.00 -6.20 -8.69
C GLU A 17 1.42 -7.65 -9.02
N ALA A 18 2.63 -7.83 -9.55
CA ALA A 18 3.16 -9.16 -9.83
C ALA A 18 3.26 -10.03 -8.56
N TRP A 19 3.74 -9.44 -7.46
CA TRP A 19 3.79 -10.13 -6.16
C TRP A 19 2.40 -10.47 -5.64
N ARG A 20 1.44 -9.53 -5.72
CA ARG A 20 0.05 -9.76 -5.31
C ARG A 20 -0.60 -10.89 -6.10
N ASN A 21 -0.40 -10.93 -7.42
CA ASN A 21 -0.94 -12.00 -8.27
C ASN A 21 -0.38 -13.37 -7.87
N ARG A 22 0.92 -13.46 -7.53
CA ARG A 22 1.53 -14.69 -7.00
C ARG A 22 0.94 -15.08 -5.64
N GLN A 23 0.71 -14.10 -4.75
CA GLN A 23 0.09 -14.34 -3.45
C GLN A 23 -1.32 -14.92 -3.61
N ILE A 24 -2.13 -14.37 -4.52
CA ILE A 24 -3.49 -14.86 -4.81
C ILE A 24 -3.43 -16.27 -5.41
N ALA A 25 -2.52 -16.51 -6.37
CA ALA A 25 -2.37 -17.83 -6.99
C ALA A 25 -1.94 -18.91 -5.98
N GLY A 26 -1.15 -18.54 -4.97
CA GLY A 26 -0.69 -19.44 -3.91
C GLY A 26 -1.72 -19.76 -2.82
N ILE A 27 -2.94 -19.20 -2.88
CA ILE A 27 -3.98 -19.49 -1.87
C ILE A 27 -4.35 -20.98 -1.95
N GLY A 28 -4.23 -21.68 -0.82
CA GLY A 28 -4.42 -23.14 -0.74
C GLY A 28 -3.17 -23.97 -1.08
N SER A 29 -2.10 -23.31 -1.55
CA SER A 29 -0.81 -23.93 -1.90
C SER A 29 0.34 -23.20 -1.17
N PRO A 30 0.62 -23.54 0.10
CA PRO A 30 1.65 -22.83 0.89
C PRO A 30 3.05 -22.84 0.25
N SER A 31 3.40 -23.87 -0.51
CA SER A 31 4.66 -23.96 -1.25
C SER A 31 4.79 -22.99 -2.42
N GLU A 32 3.67 -22.45 -2.91
CA GLU A 32 3.59 -21.52 -4.05
C GLU A 32 3.40 -20.06 -3.60
N THR A 33 3.09 -19.84 -2.32
CA THR A 33 2.93 -18.50 -1.74
C THR A 33 4.27 -17.77 -1.74
N PRO A 34 4.38 -16.57 -2.34
CA PRO A 34 5.63 -15.82 -2.41
C PRO A 34 6.04 -15.33 -1.02
N LYS A 35 7.35 -15.30 -0.75
CA LYS A 35 7.86 -14.67 0.47
C LYS A 35 7.85 -13.14 0.32
N VAL A 36 7.63 -12.44 1.43
CA VAL A 36 7.69 -10.95 1.47
C VAL A 36 9.05 -10.45 0.95
N SER A 37 10.14 -11.14 1.30
CA SER A 37 11.50 -10.82 0.85
C SER A 37 11.71 -10.92 -0.66
N GLU A 38 10.79 -11.52 -1.40
CA GLU A 38 10.86 -11.58 -2.87
C GLU A 38 10.31 -10.31 -3.52
N LEU A 39 9.57 -9.47 -2.78
CA LEU A 39 9.15 -8.16 -3.26
C LEU A 39 10.31 -7.18 -3.18
N GLN A 40 10.83 -6.78 -4.34
CA GLN A 40 11.93 -5.83 -4.45
C GLN A 40 11.44 -4.59 -5.19
N ILE A 41 11.37 -3.47 -4.47
CA ILE A 41 11.03 -2.15 -5.01
C ILE A 41 12.06 -1.16 -4.47
N SER A 42 12.90 -0.61 -5.36
CA SER A 42 13.91 0.39 -5.00
C SER A 42 13.27 1.74 -4.71
N ASP A 43 13.99 2.60 -3.97
CA ASP A 43 13.56 3.98 -3.73
C ASP A 43 13.46 4.77 -5.04
N ASP A 44 14.39 4.57 -6.00
CA ASP A 44 14.32 5.20 -7.32
C ASP A 44 12.99 4.89 -8.05
N ALA A 45 12.53 3.64 -7.98
CA ALA A 45 11.26 3.24 -8.58
C ALA A 45 10.05 3.87 -7.86
N LEU A 46 10.13 4.08 -6.54
CA LEU A 46 9.11 4.82 -5.79
C LEU A 46 9.11 6.29 -6.20
N CYS A 47 10.28 6.93 -6.23
CA CYS A 47 10.44 8.32 -6.64
C CYS A 47 9.88 8.55 -8.04
N GLU A 48 10.28 7.75 -9.03
CA GLU A 48 9.79 7.86 -10.40
C GLU A 48 8.25 7.77 -10.45
N SER A 49 7.66 6.81 -9.73
CA SER A 49 6.21 6.61 -9.72
C SER A 49 5.41 7.77 -9.11
N ILE A 50 5.99 8.48 -8.13
CA ILE A 50 5.36 9.61 -7.44
C ILE A 50 5.57 10.90 -8.22
N GLU A 51 6.81 11.15 -8.68
CA GLU A 51 7.19 12.36 -9.42
C GLU A 51 6.42 12.49 -10.73
N SER A 52 6.32 11.39 -11.49
CA SER A 52 5.63 11.38 -12.77
C SER A 52 4.11 11.48 -12.67
N ASN A 53 3.54 11.32 -11.46
CA ASN A 53 2.10 11.26 -11.24
C ASN A 53 1.63 12.23 -10.14
N GLN A 54 1.55 11.77 -8.88
CA GLN A 54 0.94 12.52 -7.79
C GLN A 54 1.63 13.86 -7.57
N LEU A 55 2.95 13.89 -7.48
CA LEU A 55 3.69 15.12 -7.17
C LEU A 55 3.58 16.14 -8.32
N LYS A 56 3.61 15.68 -9.57
CA LYS A 56 3.34 16.53 -10.74
C LYS A 56 1.94 17.17 -10.64
N LEU A 57 0.91 16.38 -10.40
CA LEU A 57 -0.47 16.87 -10.32
C LEU A 57 -0.70 17.76 -9.09
N MET A 58 -0.06 17.47 -7.96
CA MET A 58 -0.09 18.33 -6.77
C MET A 58 0.46 19.72 -7.10
N ARG A 59 1.62 19.80 -7.77
CA ARG A 59 2.23 21.08 -8.21
C ARG A 59 1.32 21.83 -9.18
N GLU A 60 0.78 21.14 -10.19
CA GLU A 60 -0.12 21.74 -11.18
C GLU A 60 -1.44 22.24 -10.57
N ARG A 61 -1.89 21.64 -9.47
CA ARG A 61 -3.16 21.96 -8.79
C ARG A 61 -3.01 22.81 -7.54
N GLY A 62 -1.78 23.13 -7.14
CA GLY A 62 -1.49 23.92 -5.92
C GLY A 62 -1.80 23.18 -4.62
N LEU A 63 -1.61 21.86 -4.56
CA LEU A 63 -1.74 21.06 -3.34
C LEU A 63 -0.41 21.05 -2.57
N ASP A 64 -0.47 21.29 -1.26
CA ASP A 64 0.74 21.26 -0.41
C ASP A 64 0.98 19.85 0.14
N LEU A 65 -0.07 19.18 0.62
CA LEU A 65 0.00 17.90 1.35
C LEU A 65 -1.13 16.96 0.92
N THR A 66 -0.85 15.66 0.88
CA THR A 66 -1.87 14.61 0.67
C THR A 66 -1.82 13.58 1.80
N ILE A 67 -2.99 13.25 2.37
CA ILE A 67 -3.15 12.06 3.22
C ILE A 67 -3.23 10.85 2.30
N PHE A 68 -2.22 9.99 2.36
CA PHE A 68 -1.89 9.04 1.32
C PHE A 68 -1.97 7.59 1.83
N SER A 69 -2.83 6.80 1.22
CA SER A 69 -3.12 5.43 1.65
C SER A 69 -2.93 4.41 0.52
N PRO A 70 -2.89 3.10 0.83
CA PRO A 70 -2.92 2.06 -0.18
C PRO A 70 -4.11 2.15 -1.15
N ARG A 71 -3.93 1.59 -2.35
CA ARG A 71 -4.97 1.59 -3.40
C ARG A 71 -6.20 0.79 -2.97
N ALA A 72 -7.35 1.46 -2.91
CA ALA A 72 -8.63 0.86 -2.49
C ALA A 72 -9.03 -0.40 -3.28
N SER A 73 -8.95 -0.36 -4.62
CA SER A 73 -9.33 -1.52 -5.46
C SER A 73 -8.45 -2.75 -5.25
N PHE A 74 -7.25 -2.58 -4.70
CA PHE A 74 -6.32 -3.67 -4.41
C PHE A 74 -6.39 -4.13 -2.95
N MET A 75 -7.17 -3.47 -2.08
CA MET A 75 -7.34 -3.91 -0.68
C MET A 75 -7.91 -5.32 -0.62
N ALA A 76 -8.95 -5.58 -1.42
CA ALA A 76 -9.47 -6.91 -1.75
C ALA A 76 -9.57 -7.90 -0.55
N HIS A 77 -10.11 -7.43 0.58
CA HIS A 77 -10.26 -8.20 1.83
C HIS A 77 -11.02 -9.53 1.70
N HIS A 78 -11.79 -9.70 0.63
CA HIS A 78 -12.56 -10.90 0.33
C HIS A 78 -11.71 -12.03 -0.29
N ILE A 79 -10.41 -11.80 -0.57
CA ILE A 79 -9.52 -12.79 -1.19
C ILE A 79 -8.60 -13.39 -0.12
N GLY A 80 -8.74 -14.70 0.11
CA GLY A 80 -7.94 -15.43 1.08
C GLY A 80 -8.46 -15.28 2.51
N ASP A 81 -7.58 -15.52 3.48
CA ASP A 81 -7.88 -15.43 4.91
C ASP A 81 -7.23 -14.19 5.56
N PHE A 82 -7.25 -14.15 6.89
CA PHE A 82 -6.59 -13.09 7.66
C PHE A 82 -5.08 -13.02 7.41
N GLN A 83 -4.38 -14.15 7.20
CA GLN A 83 -2.93 -14.13 6.98
C GLN A 83 -2.58 -13.50 5.61
N VAL A 84 -3.38 -13.80 4.59
CA VAL A 84 -3.29 -13.14 3.28
C VAL A 84 -3.50 -11.62 3.43
N SER A 85 -4.54 -11.23 4.17
CA SER A 85 -4.91 -9.83 4.40
C SER A 85 -3.85 -9.08 5.23
N SER A 86 -3.33 -9.71 6.28
CA SER A 86 -2.30 -9.16 7.17
C SER A 86 -0.99 -8.92 6.46
N THR A 87 -0.52 -9.91 5.68
CA THR A 87 0.71 -9.77 4.90
C THR A 87 0.57 -8.66 3.86
N TRP A 88 -0.59 -8.60 3.20
CA TRP A 88 -0.84 -7.63 2.15
C TRP A 88 -0.96 -6.19 2.68
N ALA A 89 -1.69 -6.00 3.78
CA ALA A 89 -1.81 -4.69 4.42
C ALA A 89 -0.43 -4.15 4.86
N ALA A 90 0.39 -4.98 5.50
CA ALA A 90 1.72 -4.60 5.95
C ALA A 90 2.62 -4.14 4.78
N ILE A 91 2.63 -4.88 3.66
CA ILE A 91 3.37 -4.49 2.45
C ILE A 91 2.88 -3.14 1.92
N CYS A 92 1.56 -2.98 1.78
CA CYS A 92 1.00 -1.76 1.24
C CYS A 92 1.26 -0.54 2.13
N ASN A 93 1.09 -0.68 3.44
CA ASN A 93 1.34 0.38 4.42
C ASN A 93 2.81 0.77 4.45
N GLU A 94 3.74 -0.20 4.38
CA GLU A 94 5.17 0.06 4.31
C GLU A 94 5.56 0.86 3.05
N LEU A 95 4.94 0.59 1.90
CA LEU A 95 5.19 1.37 0.69
C LEU A 95 4.70 2.82 0.83
N CYS A 96 3.51 3.05 1.40
CA CYS A 96 3.04 4.41 1.69
C CYS A 96 3.92 5.12 2.72
N TYR A 97 4.42 4.39 3.73
CA TYR A 97 5.38 4.92 4.70
C TYR A 97 6.70 5.31 4.02
N ARG A 98 7.27 4.46 3.17
CA ARG A 98 8.49 4.79 2.40
C ARG A 98 8.28 6.00 1.50
N VAL A 99 7.13 6.15 0.85
CA VAL A 99 6.79 7.36 0.11
C VAL A 99 6.80 8.60 1.02
N SER A 100 6.23 8.52 2.22
CA SER A 100 6.28 9.63 3.19
C SER A 100 7.69 9.95 3.70
N GLN A 101 8.61 8.98 3.71
CA GLN A 101 10.02 9.21 4.06
C GLN A 101 10.77 9.91 2.92
N LEU A 102 10.49 9.53 1.66
CA LEU A 102 11.10 10.12 0.47
C LEU A 102 10.56 11.52 0.15
N PHE A 103 9.29 11.78 0.48
CA PHE A 103 8.58 13.03 0.19
C PHE A 103 7.86 13.57 1.44
N PRO A 104 8.60 13.89 2.53
CA PRO A 104 8.01 14.17 3.84
C PRO A 104 7.18 15.45 3.91
N GLU A 105 7.39 16.39 3.00
CA GLU A 105 6.63 17.63 2.93
C GLU A 105 5.28 17.48 2.19
N HIS A 106 5.09 16.37 1.47
CA HIS A 106 3.98 16.21 0.53
C HIS A 106 3.03 15.05 0.87
N PHE A 107 3.46 14.04 1.62
CA PHE A 107 2.64 12.87 1.91
C PHE A 107 2.67 12.48 3.38
N VAL A 108 1.48 12.29 3.96
CA VAL A 108 1.29 11.71 5.30
C VAL A 108 0.56 10.38 5.14
N PRO A 109 1.06 9.27 5.70
CA PRO A 109 0.46 7.97 5.47
C PRO A 109 -0.86 7.80 6.22
N ALA A 110 -1.83 7.13 5.58
CA ALA A 110 -3.04 6.60 6.21
C ALA A 110 -3.13 5.08 5.95
N ALA A 111 -3.35 4.31 7.02
CA ALA A 111 -3.20 2.86 6.99
C ALA A 111 -4.40 2.13 6.37
N MET A 112 -4.11 1.07 5.61
CA MET A 112 -5.03 -0.01 5.30
C MET A 112 -5.04 -1.00 6.47
N LEU A 113 -6.22 -1.37 6.97
CA LEU A 113 -6.35 -2.39 8.01
C LEU A 113 -6.49 -3.80 7.40
N PRO A 114 -5.93 -4.85 8.02
CA PRO A 114 -5.98 -6.22 7.48
C PRO A 114 -7.31 -6.92 7.77
N GLN A 115 -8.42 -6.29 7.40
CA GLN A 115 -9.75 -6.87 7.55
C GLN A 115 -9.90 -8.13 6.70
N SER A 116 -10.71 -9.09 7.18
CA SER A 116 -11.05 -10.31 6.46
C SER A 116 -12.48 -10.77 6.87
N PRO A 117 -13.32 -11.26 5.94
CA PRO A 117 -14.70 -11.64 6.23
C PRO A 117 -14.84 -12.61 7.41
N GLY A 118 -15.68 -12.26 8.38
CA GLY A 118 -15.96 -13.09 9.56
C GLY A 118 -14.85 -13.09 10.61
N VAL A 119 -13.76 -12.35 10.42
CA VAL A 119 -12.67 -12.20 11.39
C VAL A 119 -12.94 -10.98 12.28
N ASP A 120 -12.65 -11.12 13.57
CA ASP A 120 -12.83 -10.04 14.56
C ASP A 120 -11.99 -8.80 14.19
N VAL A 121 -12.59 -7.61 14.27
CA VAL A 121 -11.91 -6.33 13.98
C VAL A 121 -10.72 -6.09 14.92
N ALA A 122 -10.72 -6.68 16.12
CA ALA A 122 -9.59 -6.62 17.04
C ALA A 122 -8.28 -7.15 16.43
N THR A 123 -8.35 -8.03 15.43
CA THR A 123 -7.16 -8.53 14.70
C THR A 123 -6.48 -7.45 13.85
N CYS A 124 -7.14 -6.32 13.60
CA CYS A 124 -6.56 -5.18 12.88
C CYS A 124 -5.75 -4.24 13.77
N ILE A 125 -5.93 -4.32 15.11
CA ILE A 125 -5.26 -3.42 16.07
C ILE A 125 -3.73 -3.45 15.92
N PRO A 126 -3.07 -4.62 15.76
CA PRO A 126 -1.61 -4.65 15.61
C PRO A 126 -1.09 -3.82 14.44
N GLU A 127 -1.80 -3.79 13.31
CA GLU A 127 -1.40 -2.96 12.15
C GLU A 127 -1.70 -1.47 12.38
N LEU A 128 -2.76 -1.15 13.13
CA LEU A 128 -3.13 0.24 13.45
C LEU A 128 -2.10 0.95 14.33
N VAL A 129 -1.46 0.21 15.26
CA VAL A 129 -0.55 0.78 16.27
C VAL A 129 0.93 0.55 15.95
N ARG A 130 1.24 -0.01 14.77
CA ARG A 130 2.60 -0.31 14.32
C ARG A 130 3.40 0.95 14.03
#